data_AF-A0A7X7VIC3-F1
#
_entry.id   AF-A0A7X7VIC3-F1
#
_cell.length_a   1.000
_cell.length_b   1.000
_cell.length_c   1.000
_cell.angle_alpha   90.00
_cell.angle_beta   90.00
_cell.angle_gamma   90.00
#
_symmetry.space_group_name_H-M   'P 1'
#
loop_
_entity.id
_entity.type
_entity.pdbx_description
1 polymer ?
#
loop_
_entity_poly.entity_id
_entity_poly.type
_entity_poly.pdbx_seq_one_letter_code
_entity_poly.pdbx_strand_id
1 'polypeptide(L)' 'DSITDEKGNSFFLVRLKTNKNYLGTAKHPLPIMPGMVASVDILTGKKSILSYILKPVLKARSAALRER' A
#
# COMPACT_ATOMS: atom_id res chain seq x y z
N ASP A 1 6.15 -11.64 8.41
CA ASP A 1 7.60 -11.85 8.33
C ASP A 1 8.24 -10.82 7.42
N SER A 2 9.22 -10.09 7.95
CA SER A 2 10.02 -9.09 7.23
C SER A 2 11.44 -9.62 7.05
N ILE A 3 11.97 -9.49 5.83
CA ILE A 3 13.37 -9.83 5.55
C ILE A 3 14.15 -8.51 5.56
N THR A 4 15.19 -8.44 6.40
CA THR A 4 16.04 -7.27 6.56
C THR A 4 17.33 -7.49 5.79
N ASP A 5 17.58 -6.64 4.81
CA ASP A 5 18.85 -6.59 4.06
C ASP A 5 19.93 -5.86 4.88
N GLU A 6 21.22 -6.09 4.57
CA GLU A 6 22.37 -5.55 5.32
C GLU A 6 22.43 -4.01 5.30
N LYS A 7 21.67 -3.37 4.40
CA LYS A 7 21.48 -1.91 4.30
C LYS A 7 20.32 -1.35 5.12
N GLY A 8 19.64 -2.17 5.93
CA GLY A 8 18.53 -1.75 6.79
C GLY A 8 17.20 -1.56 6.06
N ASN A 9 17.09 -1.98 4.80
CA ASN A 9 15.84 -1.92 4.04
C ASN A 9 14.94 -3.11 4.43
N SER A 10 13.67 -2.82 4.72
CA SER A 10 12.68 -3.83 5.09
C SER A 10 11.86 -4.24 3.87
N PHE A 11 11.92 -5.52 3.52
CA PHE A 11 11.07 -6.10 2.48
C PHE A 11 9.88 -6.82 3.10
N PHE A 12 8.70 -6.63 2.53
CA PHE A 12 7.46 -7.25 2.98
C PHE A 12 6.94 -8.20 1.89
N LEU A 13 6.60 -9.43 2.29
CA LEU A 13 5.93 -10.39 1.41
C LEU A 13 4.47 -9.97 1.22
N VAL A 14 4.03 -9.83 -0.03
CA VAL A 14 2.66 -9.45 -0.39
C VAL A 14 2.03 -10.56 -1.23
N ARG A 15 0.83 -11.01 -0.85
CA ARG A 15 0.03 -11.96 -1.63
C ARG A 15 -1.06 -11.21 -2.37
N LEU A 16 -1.02 -11.28 -3.70
CA LEU A 16 -1.98 -10.64 -4.59
C LEU A 16 -2.99 -11.67 -5.10
N LYS A 17 -4.25 -11.27 -5.25
CA LYS A 17 -5.30 -12.08 -5.85
C LYS A 17 -6.09 -11.21 -6.83
N THR A 18 -6.18 -11.62 -8.08
CA THR A 18 -7.06 -10.98 -9.04
C THR A 18 -8.50 -11.39 -8.79
N ASN A 19 -9.46 -10.48 -9.01
CA ASN A 19 -10.89 -10.80 -8.84
C ASN A 19 -11.41 -11.76 -9.92
N LYS A 20 -10.73 -11.80 -11.07
CA LYS A 20 -11.08 -12.62 -12.23
C LYS A 20 -9.82 -13.29 -12.77
N ASN A 21 -10.00 -14.45 -13.39
CA ASN A 21 -8.95 -15.22 -14.09
C ASN A 21 -8.84 -14.87 -15.58
N TYR A 22 -9.54 -13.83 -16.03
CA TYR A 22 -9.48 -13.34 -17.39
C TYR A 22 -9.45 -11.81 -17.42
N LEU A 23 -8.82 -11.26 -18.44
CA LEU A 23 -8.83 -9.86 -18.83
C LEU A 23 -9.85 -9.64 -19.95
N GLY A 24 -10.27 -8.40 -20.19
CA GLY A 24 -11.21 -8.07 -21.27
C GLY A 24 -12.70 -8.09 -20.89
N THR A 25 -13.56 -8.16 -21.90
CA THR A 25 -15.02 -8.05 -21.74
C THR A 25 -15.68 -9.42 -21.66
N ALA A 26 -16.92 -9.50 -21.17
CA ALA A 26 -17.66 -10.76 -21.07
C ALA A 26 -17.84 -11.48 -22.42
N LYS A 27 -17.85 -10.72 -23.54
CA LYS A 27 -17.94 -11.29 -24.90
C LYS A 27 -16.61 -11.83 -25.43
N HIS A 28 -15.48 -11.33 -24.93
CA HIS A 28 -14.15 -11.74 -25.38
C HIS A 28 -13.21 -11.83 -24.17
N PRO A 29 -13.28 -12.94 -23.40
CA PRO A 29 -12.40 -13.13 -22.27
C PRO A 29 -10.99 -13.52 -22.75
N LEU A 30 -9.98 -12.88 -22.15
CA LEU A 30 -8.57 -13.19 -22.33
C LEU A 30 -8.06 -13.95 -21.09
N PRO A 31 -7.99 -15.29 -21.11
CA PRO A 31 -7.64 -16.07 -19.93
C PRO A 31 -6.19 -15.84 -19.50
N ILE A 32 -5.96 -15.76 -18.19
CA ILE A 32 -4.63 -15.66 -17.58
C ILE A 32 -4.17 -17.07 -17.22
N MET A 33 -3.02 -17.51 -17.75
CA MET A 33 -2.45 -18.84 -17.48
C MET A 33 -1.17 -18.73 -16.66
N PRO A 34 -0.82 -19.78 -15.88
CA PRO A 34 0.47 -19.84 -15.19
C PRO A 34 1.65 -19.69 -16.15
N GLY A 35 2.72 -19.02 -15.70
CA GLY A 35 3.90 -18.74 -16.51
C GLY A 35 3.90 -17.39 -17.23
N MET A 36 2.79 -16.65 -17.19
CA MET A 36 2.75 -15.26 -17.66
C MET A 36 3.45 -14.31 -16.69
N VAL A 37 4.16 -13.31 -17.23
CA VAL A 37 4.76 -12.23 -16.45
C VAL A 37 3.71 -11.16 -16.18
N ALA A 38 3.59 -10.74 -14.92
CA ALA A 38 2.71 -9.65 -14.51
C ALA A 38 3.52 -8.54 -13.84
N SER A 39 3.25 -7.28 -14.19
CA SER A 39 3.77 -6.13 -13.46
C SER A 39 2.72 -5.65 -12.48
N VAL A 40 3.14 -5.31 -11.26
CA VAL A 40 2.25 -4.85 -10.20
C VAL A 40 2.82 -3.59 -9.57
N ASP A 41 2.07 -2.50 -9.70
CA ASP A 41 2.41 -1.24 -9.06
C ASP A 41 1.65 -1.12 -7.73
N ILE A 42 2.39 -1.14 -6.63
CA ILE A 42 1.81 -0.93 -5.30
C ILE A 42 1.70 0.57 -5.06
N LEU A 43 0.49 1.10 -5.28
CA LEU A 43 0.15 2.47 -4.90
C LEU A 43 0.07 2.57 -3.38
N THR A 44 1.20 2.87 -2.74
CA THR A 44 1.25 3.11 -1.29
C THR A 44 0.77 4.53 -0.96
N GLY A 45 0.06 4.67 0.16
CA GLY A 45 -0.31 5.98 0.70
C GLY A 45 -1.64 6.55 0.21
N LYS A 46 -2.75 6.11 0.81
CA LYS A 46 -3.90 7.01 1.00
C LYS A 46 -3.62 7.93 2.18
N LYS A 47 -2.63 8.82 2.07
CA LYS A 47 -2.52 9.94 3.01
C LYS A 47 -3.53 10.98 2.54
N SER A 48 -4.66 11.08 3.24
CA SER A 48 -5.50 12.26 3.08
C SER A 48 -4.64 13.49 3.40
N ILE A 49 -4.79 14.58 2.64
CA ILE A 49 -4.17 15.88 2.99
C ILE A 49 -4.51 16.25 4.44
N LEU A 50 -5.68 15.85 4.91
CA LEU A 50 -6.10 15.95 6.31
C LEU A 50 -5.08 15.35 7.29
N SER A 51 -4.45 14.23 6.96
CA SER A 51 -3.41 13.59 7.80
C SER A 51 -2.13 14.42 7.91
N TYR A 52 -1.88 15.36 6.99
CA TYR A 52 -0.76 16.30 7.08
C TYR A 52 -1.11 17.52 7.93
N ILE A 53 -2.35 18.00 7.83
CA ILE A 53 -2.87 19.14 8.62
C ILE A 53 -3.13 18.75 10.08
N LEU A 54 -3.55 17.51 10.36
CA LEU A 54 -3.83 17.05 11.73
C LEU A 54 -2.56 16.82 12.57
N LYS A 55 -1.40 16.59 11.96
CA LYS A 55 -0.13 16.41 12.69
C LYS A 55 0.22 17.59 13.61
N PRO A 56 0.25 18.85 13.14
CA PRO A 56 0.50 19.99 14.01
C PRO A 56 -0.61 20.20 15.04
N VAL A 57 -1.88 19.93 14.73
CA VAL A 57 -3.00 20.07 15.67
C VAL A 57 -2.90 19.08 16.83
N LEU A 58 -2.56 17.82 16.53
CA LEU A 58 -2.33 16.80 17.56
C LEU A 58 -1.08 17.11 18.39
N LYS A 59 -0.01 17.61 17.75
CA LYS A 59 1.20 18.07 18.44
C LYS A 59 0.93 19.26 19.37
N ALA A 60 0.16 20.25 18.90
CA ALA A 60 -0.24 21.42 19.66
C ALA A 60 -1.15 21.04 20.85
N ARG A 61 -2.13 20.16 20.65
CA ARG A 61 -2.96 19.63 21.76
C ARG A 61 -2.14 18.89 22.81
N SER A 62 -1.17 18.08 22.38
CA SER A 62 -0.30 17.34 23.31
C SER A 62 0.66 18.25 24.08
N ALA A 63 1.09 19.36 23.49
CA ALA A 63 1.94 20.36 24.14
C ALA A 63 1.14 21.24 25.11
N ALA A 64 -0.08 21.66 24.74
CA ALA A 64 -0.95 22.48 25.58
C ALA A 64 -1.44 21.77 26.86
N LEU A 65 -1.40 20.43 26.89
CA LEU A 65 -1.71 19.62 28.06
C LEU A 65 -0.48 19.24 28.90
N ARG A 66 0.72 19.70 28.53
CA ARG A 66 1.99 19.36 29.20
C ARG A 66 2.72 20.57 29.80
N GLU A 67 2.06 21.72 29.89
CA GLU A 67 2.58 22.89 30.60
C GLU A 67 1.65 23.28 31.75
N ARG A 68 1.69 22.46 32.80
CA ARG A 68 1.85 22.80 34.22
C ARG A 68 2.36 21.56 34.95
#